data_AF-A0A821ESI1-F1
#
_entry.id   AF-A0A821ESI1-F1
#
_cell.length_a   1.000
_cell.length_b   1.000
_cell.length_c   1.000
_cell.angle_alpha   90.00
_cell.angle_beta   90.00
_cell.angle_gamma   90.00
#
_symmetry.space_group_name_H-M   'P 1'
#
loop_
_entity.id
_entity.type
_entity.pdbx_description
1 polymer ?
#
loop_
_entity_poly.entity_id
_entity_poly.type
_entity_poly.pdbx_seq_one_letter_code
_entity_poly.pdbx_strand_id
1 'polypeptide(L)' 'MFNFSAGIGRTGCFIALSNGIKQLNKEHSVDVLRILCNLRRDRGGMIQTNDQYQFVHQALSEYARRLQ' A
#
# COMPACT_ATOMS: atom_id res chain seq x y z
N MET A 1 17.49 -1.60 9.10
CA MET A 1 16.85 -0.96 10.28
C MET A 1 15.49 -0.41 9.82
N PHE A 2 14.43 -1.23 9.92
CA PHE A 2 13.06 -0.82 9.57
C PHE A 2 12.52 0.15 10.63
N ASN A 3 12.78 1.44 10.47
CA ASN A 3 12.29 2.46 11.41
C ASN A 3 10.78 2.68 11.22
N PHE A 4 9.99 1.93 11.98
CA PHE A 4 8.53 2.07 12.13
C PHE A 4 8.12 3.06 13.24
N SER A 5 8.94 4.09 13.49
CA SER A 5 8.88 4.93 14.70
C SER A 5 7.83 6.06 14.70
N ALA A 6 7.00 6.21 13.67
CA ALA A 6 5.88 7.14 13.73
C ALA A 6 4.65 6.47 13.12
N GLY A 7 3.50 6.53 13.78
CA GLY A 7 2.23 5.89 13.40
C GLY A 7 1.62 6.30 12.04
N ILE A 8 2.44 6.86 11.15
CA ILE A 8 2.14 7.31 9.80
C ILE A 8 2.57 6.23 8.78
N GLY A 9 3.70 5.55 8.99
CA GLY A 9 4.23 4.54 8.06
C GLY A 9 3.47 3.21 8.10
N ARG A 10 3.20 2.67 9.31
CA ARG A 10 2.43 1.42 9.47
C ARG A 10 0.98 1.57 9.04
N THR A 11 0.35 2.67 9.46
CA THR A 11 -1.04 3.00 9.11
C THR A 11 -1.17 3.26 7.60
N GLY A 12 -0.21 3.97 6.99
CA GLY A 12 -0.18 4.19 5.55
C GLY A 12 -0.04 2.90 4.74
N CYS A 13 0.91 2.03 5.11
CA CYS A 13 1.04 0.73 4.45
C CYS A 13 -0.20 -0.14 4.64
N PHE A 14 -0.79 -0.17 5.84
CA PHE A 14 -1.97 -0.99 6.12
C PHE A 14 -3.20 -0.54 5.32
N ILE A 15 -3.48 0.77 5.26
CA ILE A 15 -4.59 1.30 4.47
C ILE A 15 -4.33 1.07 2.97
N ALA A 16 -3.10 1.27 2.50
CA ALA A 16 -2.73 1.01 1.11
C ALA A 16 -2.95 -0.46 0.72
N LEU A 17 -2.51 -1.39 1.59
CA LEU A 17 -2.74 -2.82 1.40
C LEU A 17 -4.21 -3.19 1.42
N SER A 18 -4.98 -2.66 2.37
CA SER A 18 -6.43 -2.91 2.46
C SER A 18 -7.17 -2.46 1.20
N ASN A 19 -6.84 -1.27 0.68
CA ASN A 19 -7.40 -0.77 -0.56
C ASN A 19 -6.96 -1.60 -1.77
N GLY A 20 -5.69 -1.98 -1.83
CA GLY A 20 -5.15 -2.78 -2.94
C GLY A 20 -5.75 -4.19 -2.98
N ILE A 21 -5.91 -4.85 -1.83
CA ILE A 21 -6.57 -6.17 -1.72
C ILE A 21 -8.03 -6.08 -2.18
N LYS A 22 -8.76 -5.04 -1.75
CA LYS A 22 -10.14 -4.82 -2.21
C LYS A 22 -10.21 -4.61 -3.72
N GLN A 23 -9.24 -3.91 -4.30
CA GLN A 23 -9.18 -3.69 -5.74
C GLN A 23 -8.85 -4.99 -6.49
N LEU A 24 -7.85 -5.75 -6.02
CA LEU A 24 -7.50 -7.07 -6.58
C LEU A 24 -8.70 -8.03 -6.57
N ASN A 25 -9.47 -8.05 -5.49
CA ASN A 25 -10.64 -8.93 -5.38
C ASN A 25 -11.80 -8.52 -6.31
N LYS A 26 -11.89 -7.25 -6.71
CA LYS A 26 -13.00 -6.75 -7.56
C LYS A 26 -12.62 -6.67 -9.03
N GLU A 27 -11.42 -6.21 -9.32
CA GLU A 27 -10.96 -5.82 -10.67
C GLU A 27 -9.86 -6.75 -11.18
N HIS A 28 -9.41 -7.73 -10.39
CA HIS A 28 -8.24 -8.59 -10.68
C HIS A 28 -6.97 -7.81 -11.05
N SER A 29 -6.92 -6.53 -10.68
CA SER A 29 -5.87 -5.58 -10.98
C SER A 29 -5.78 -4.56 -9.85
N VAL A 30 -4.60 -3.95 -9.67
CA VAL A 30 -4.37 -2.96 -8.61
C VAL A 30 -3.50 -1.82 -9.11
N ASP A 31 -3.89 -0.60 -8.77
CA ASP A 31 -3.13 0.61 -9.06
C ASP A 31 -2.60 1.22 -7.76
N VAL A 32 -1.39 0.80 -7.40
CA VAL A 32 -0.71 1.25 -6.18
C VAL A 32 -0.41 2.75 -6.21
N LEU A 33 -0.12 3.32 -7.39
CA LEU A 33 0.15 4.75 -7.53
C LEU A 33 -1.11 5.57 -7.24
N ARG A 34 -2.26 5.16 -7.78
CA ARG A 34 -3.55 5.79 -7.50
C ARG A 34 -3.90 5.72 -6.02
N ILE A 35 -3.68 4.57 -5.38
CA ILE A 35 -3.88 4.40 -3.93
C ILE A 35 -2.97 5.36 -3.15
N LEU A 36 -1.70 5.48 -3.53
CA LEU A 36 -0.74 6.39 -2.90
C LEU A 36 -1.17 7.86 -3.03
N CYS A 37 -1.57 8.28 -4.24
CA CYS A 37 -2.04 9.63 -4.52
C CYS A 37 -3.27 9.98 -3.68
N ASN A 38 -4.22 9.05 -3.56
CA ASN A 38 -5.42 9.23 -2.72
C ASN A 38 -5.03 9.34 -1.23
N LEU A 39 -4.16 8.46 -0.73
CA LEU A 39 -3.70 8.51 0.66
C LEU A 39 -2.98 9.82 0.99
N ARG A 40 -2.16 10.33 0.08
CA ARG A 40 -1.46 11.62 0.25
C ARG A 40 -2.40 12.82 0.15
N ARG A 41 -3.50 12.70 -0.60
CA ARG A 41 -4.57 13.71 -0.65
C ARG A 41 -5.36 13.76 0.65
N ASP A 42 -5.73 12.60 1.20
CA ASP A 42 -6.51 12.50 2.44
C ASP A 42 -5.67 12.86 3.68
N ARG A 43 -4.40 12.43 3.70
CA ARG A 43 -3.45 12.76 4.76
C ARG A 43 -2.06 12.96 4.16
N GLY A 44 -1.64 14.23 4.08
CA GLY A 44 -0.31 14.59 3.60
C GLY A 44 0.80 13.82 4.33
N GLY A 45 1.75 13.28 3.56
CA GLY A 45 2.90 12.55 4.09
C GLY A 45 2.71 11.05 4.32
N MET A 46 1.67 10.43 3.76
CA MET A 46 1.51 8.97 3.77
C MET A 46 2.48 8.29 2.78
N ILE A 47 3.14 7.22 3.24
CA ILE A 47 4.21 6.46 2.56
C ILE A 47 5.36 7.38 2.12
N GLN A 48 6.32 7.57 3.02
CA GLN A 48 7.39 8.59 2.89
C GLN A 48 8.66 8.04 2.25
N THR A 49 8.89 6.73 2.33
CA THR A 49 10.13 6.11 1.86
C THR A 49 9.88 5.16 0.70
N ASN A 50 10.89 5.01 -0.16
CA ASN A 50 10.85 4.07 -1.28
C ASN A 50 10.63 2.63 -0.76
N ASP A 51 11.30 2.25 0.32
CA ASP A 51 11.14 0.93 0.95
C ASP A 51 9.68 0.62 1.35
N GLN A 52 8.92 1.60 1.86
CA GLN A 52 7.51 1.42 2.20
C GLN A 52 6.66 1.23 0.93
N TYR A 53 6.94 1.98 -0.13
CA TYR A 53 6.26 1.84 -1.41
C TYR A 53 6.56 0.47 -2.06
N GLN A 54 7.83 0.06 -2.04
CA GLN A 54 8.27 -1.25 -2.53
C GLN A 54 7.62 -2.38 -1.73
N PHE A 55 7.54 -2.25 -0.39
CA PHE A 55 6.86 -3.23 0.45
C PHE A 55 5.39 -3.41 0.07
N VAL A 56 4.65 -2.33 -0.16
CA VAL A 56 3.23 -2.41 -0.57
C VAL A 56 3.09 -3.12 -1.92
N HIS A 57 3.95 -2.81 -2.89
CA HIS A 57 3.99 -3.52 -4.18
C HIS A 57 4.26 -5.01 -4.03
N GLN A 58 5.27 -5.39 -3.24
CA GLN A 58 5.65 -6.78 -3.00
C GLN A 58 4.52 -7.55 -2.31
N ALA A 59 3.92 -6.98 -1.27
CA ALA A 59 2.84 -7.60 -0.53
C ALA A 59 1.56 -7.77 -1.37
N LEU A 60 1.21 -6.79 -2.20
CA LEU A 60 0.07 -6.92 -3.13
C LEU A 60 0.34 -7.93 -4.25
N SER A 61 1.56 -7.97 -4.79
CA SER A 61 1.96 -8.95 -5.80
C SER A 61 1.93 -10.38 -5.26
N GLU A 62 2.40 -10.58 -4.02
CA GLU A 62 2.31 -11.86 -3.32
C GLU A 62 0.85 -12.29 -3.12
N TYR A 63 -0.01 -11.35 -2.69
CA TYR A 63 -1.43 -11.63 -2.50
C TYR A 63 -2.12 -11.98 -3.82
N ALA A 64 -1.84 -11.26 -4.90
CA ALA A 64 -2.35 -11.56 -6.23
C ALA A 64 -1.95 -12.96 -6.72
N ARG A 65 -0.72 -13.40 -6.42
CA ARG A 65 -0.26 -14.75 -6.76
C ARG A 65 -1.00 -15.85 -5.98
N ARG A 66 -1.47 -15.56 -4.76
CA ARG A 66 -2.23 -16.51 -3.92
C ARG A 66 -3.72 -16.56 -4.23
N LEU A 67 -4.24 -15.56 -4.95
CA LEU A 67 -5.62 -15.53 -5.43
C LEU A 67 -5.84 -16.37 -6.70
N GLN A 68 -4.75 -16.75 -7.38
CA GLN A 68 -4.75 -17.72 -8.48
C GLN A 68 -4.73 -19.14 -7.94
#